data_AF-A0A4R5Q6H5-F1
#
_entry.id   AF-A0A4R5Q6H5-F1
#
_cell.length_a   1.000
_cell.length_b   1.000
_cell.length_c   1.000
_cell.angle_alpha   90.00
_cell.angle_beta   90.00
_cell.angle_gamma   90.00
#
_symmetry.space_group_name_H-M   'P 1'
#
loop_
_entity.id
_entity.type
_entity.pdbx_description
1 polymer ?
#
loop_
_entity_poly.entity_id
_entity_poly.type
_entity_poly.pdbx_seq_one_letter_code
_entity_poly.pdbx_strand_id
1 'polypeptide(L)'
;MTPRTLLLALLAPCLLAACANETTIPEATDAAVGRAAATAASTPAAPVTAFDGSYGGRMTLNPDRTRACPAAAQEDRTITVRQGRASFLIEPAVRHVLTGAVGASGDVRMSDSLDRTIATTGIFANDRFQGEHRNGLCSYTVLMNKRGG
;
A
#
# COMPACT_ATOMS: atom_id res chain seq x y z
N MET A 1 -22.61 -54.96 -38.58
CA MET A 1 -23.34 -54.36 -39.72
C MET A 1 -23.25 -52.84 -39.59
N THR A 2 -22.55 -52.20 -40.53
CA THR A 2 -22.60 -50.75 -40.85
C THR A 2 -23.64 -50.51 -41.96
N PRO A 3 -24.24 -49.31 -42.09
CA PRO A 3 -23.66 -48.16 -42.82
C PRO A 3 -23.83 -46.83 -42.05
N ARG A 4 -23.02 -45.75 -42.12
CA ARG A 4 -22.23 -45.04 -43.15
C ARG A 4 -23.02 -43.94 -43.90
N THR A 5 -22.92 -42.68 -43.44
CA THR A 5 -22.91 -41.39 -44.21
C THR A 5 -22.60 -40.25 -43.22
N LEU A 6 -21.42 -39.64 -43.15
CA LEU A 6 -20.76 -38.63 -44.01
C LEU A 6 -21.57 -37.34 -44.25
N LEU A 7 -21.16 -36.22 -43.63
CA LEU A 7 -20.75 -35.02 -44.39
C LEU A 7 -19.84 -34.08 -43.55
N LEU A 8 -18.69 -33.74 -44.14
CA LEU A 8 -17.79 -32.64 -43.80
C LEU A 8 -18.36 -31.31 -44.31
N ALA A 9 -18.13 -30.21 -43.58
CA ALA A 9 -17.85 -28.88 -44.15
C ALA A 9 -17.26 -27.98 -43.03
N LEU A 10 -15.93 -27.76 -43.01
CA LEU A 10 -15.23 -26.58 -43.56
C LEU A 10 -15.40 -25.31 -42.68
N LEU A 11 -14.37 -24.97 -41.88
CA LEU A 11 -13.26 -24.04 -42.24
C LEU A 11 -13.61 -22.56 -42.06
N ALA A 12 -13.14 -21.97 -40.95
CA ALA A 12 -12.80 -20.55 -40.88
C ALA A 12 -11.63 -20.29 -39.90
N PRO A 13 -10.37 -20.39 -40.37
CA PRO A 13 -9.21 -19.80 -39.74
C PRO A 13 -8.79 -18.55 -40.53
N CYS A 14 -8.72 -17.37 -39.91
CA CYS A 14 -8.12 -16.15 -40.46
C CYS A 14 -8.27 -15.04 -39.38
N LEU A 15 -7.27 -14.31 -38.88
CA LEU A 15 -5.91 -14.06 -39.33
C LEU A 15 -5.04 -13.68 -38.10
N LEU A 16 -3.92 -14.38 -37.95
CA LEU A 16 -2.73 -13.85 -37.30
C LEU A 16 -2.11 -12.86 -38.28
N ALA A 17 -2.30 -11.56 -38.05
CA ALA A 17 -1.47 -10.55 -38.69
C ALA A 17 -0.15 -10.46 -37.92
N ALA A 18 0.87 -11.11 -38.49
CA ALA A 18 2.26 -10.87 -38.17
C ALA A 18 2.61 -9.42 -38.56
N CYS A 19 3.02 -8.61 -37.59
CA CYS A 19 3.90 -7.47 -37.84
C CYS A 19 5.23 -7.79 -37.17
N ALA A 20 5.97 -8.69 -37.81
CA ALA A 20 7.42 -8.66 -37.73
C ALA A 20 7.86 -7.37 -38.43
N ASN A 21 7.99 -6.28 -37.67
CA ASN A 21 8.68 -5.11 -38.18
C ASN A 21 10.18 -5.34 -37.98
N GLU A 22 10.76 -5.92 -39.02
CA GLU A 22 12.16 -5.92 -39.34
C GLU A 22 12.73 -4.53 -39.07
N THR A 23 13.47 -4.39 -37.97
CA THR A 23 14.19 -3.16 -37.65
C THR A 23 15.45 -3.14 -38.50
N THR A 24 15.30 -2.85 -39.79
CA THR A 24 16.40 -2.28 -40.58
C THR A 24 16.79 -0.98 -39.90
N ILE A 25 18.02 -0.92 -39.40
CA ILE A 25 18.68 0.30 -38.97
C ILE A 25 19.29 0.91 -40.24
N PRO A 26 18.77 2.01 -40.81
CA PRO A 26 19.53 2.80 -41.75
C PRO A 26 20.50 3.67 -40.95
N GLU A 27 21.73 3.72 -41.42
CA GLU A 27 22.81 4.52 -40.86
C GLU A 27 22.45 5.99 -40.67
N ALA A 28 23.16 6.60 -39.72
CA ALA A 28 23.10 7.98 -39.31
C ALA A 28 23.06 8.96 -40.51
N THR A 29 22.01 9.78 -40.55
CA THR A 29 22.04 11.06 -41.26
C THR A 29 21.65 12.14 -40.25
N ASP A 30 22.61 13.01 -39.95
CA ASP A 30 22.46 14.21 -39.15
C ASP A 30 21.23 15.02 -39.56
N ALA A 31 20.28 15.20 -38.64
CA ALA A 31 19.28 16.24 -38.71
C ALA A 31 19.11 16.85 -37.32
N ALA A 32 19.55 18.10 -37.21
CA ALA A 32 19.69 18.84 -35.97
C ALA A 32 18.34 19.31 -35.38
N VAL A 33 18.39 19.54 -34.07
CA VAL A 33 17.52 20.40 -33.23
C VAL A 33 16.11 19.87 -32.91
N GLY A 34 15.99 19.30 -31.71
CA GLY A 34 14.71 18.99 -31.07
C GLY A 34 14.84 18.85 -29.55
N ARG A 35 15.25 19.95 -28.89
CA ARG A 35 15.07 20.27 -27.46
C ARG A 35 15.11 19.06 -26.50
N ALA A 36 16.26 18.85 -25.86
CA ALA A 36 16.34 18.07 -24.64
C ALA A 36 15.31 18.62 -23.63
N ALA A 37 14.19 17.91 -23.45
CA ALA A 37 13.31 18.15 -22.33
C ALA A 37 14.10 17.72 -21.10
N ALA A 38 14.77 18.69 -20.47
CA ALA A 38 15.29 18.50 -19.13
C ALA A 38 14.10 18.10 -18.27
N THR A 39 14.04 16.81 -17.89
CA THR A 39 13.11 16.33 -16.89
C THR A 39 13.35 17.20 -15.66
N ALA A 40 12.43 18.12 -15.38
CA ALA A 40 12.55 18.98 -14.21
C ALA A 40 12.70 18.03 -13.01
N ALA A 41 13.86 18.12 -12.33
CA ALA A 41 14.07 17.37 -11.11
C ALA A 41 12.91 17.71 -10.17
N SER A 42 12.10 16.71 -9.84
CA SER A 42 10.98 16.91 -8.92
C SER A 42 11.56 17.35 -7.59
N THR A 43 11.25 18.59 -7.20
CA THR A 43 11.63 19.12 -5.90
C THR A 43 11.04 18.19 -4.83
N PRO A 44 11.84 17.69 -3.87
CA PRO A 44 11.30 16.86 -2.79
C PRO A 44 10.16 17.60 -2.10
N ALA A 45 9.00 16.95 -1.99
CA ALA A 45 7.88 17.51 -1.25
C ALA A 45 8.34 17.85 0.18
N ALA A 46 7.94 19.02 0.68
CA ALA A 46 8.26 19.42 2.04
C ALA A 46 7.73 18.36 3.03
N PRO A 47 8.47 18.05 4.11
CA PRO A 47 8.00 17.08 5.11
C PRO A 47 6.67 17.50 5.73
N VAL A 48 5.75 16.56 5.86
CA VAL A 48 4.45 16.78 6.52
C VAL A 48 4.66 16.83 8.04
N THR A 49 4.62 18.01 8.65
CA THR A 49 4.86 18.19 10.10
C THR A 49 3.62 18.52 10.92
N ALA A 50 2.48 18.79 10.27
CA ALA A 50 1.22 19.16 10.95
C ALA A 50 0.73 18.09 11.94
N PHE A 51 1.13 16.84 11.74
CA PHE A 51 0.74 15.70 12.56
C PHE A 51 1.85 15.24 13.53
N ASP A 52 2.96 15.98 13.63
CA ASP A 52 4.07 15.59 14.50
C ASP A 52 3.64 15.54 15.98
N GLY A 53 4.09 14.50 16.69
CA GLY A 53 3.77 14.28 18.10
C GLY A 53 3.68 12.81 18.49
N SER A 54 3.30 12.58 19.74
CA SER A 54 3.05 11.25 20.30
C SER A 54 1.55 11.08 20.53
N TYR A 55 0.99 9.97 20.07
CA TYR A 55 -0.42 9.62 20.20
C TYR A 55 -0.53 8.38 21.07
N GLY A 56 -1.36 8.44 22.11
CA GLY A 56 -1.59 7.34 23.04
C GLY A 56 -3.03 6.89 23.06
N GLY A 57 -3.24 5.59 23.17
CA GLY A 57 -4.57 5.04 23.37
C GLY A 57 -4.60 3.53 23.23
N ARG A 58 -5.81 2.99 23.07
CA ARG A 58 -6.07 1.56 23.14
C ARG A 58 -6.44 0.97 21.79
N MET A 59 -6.23 -0.33 21.71
CA MET A 59 -6.71 -1.17 20.62
C MET A 59 -7.89 -1.98 21.13
N THR A 60 -8.92 -2.12 20.30
CA THR A 60 -10.10 -2.92 20.64
C THR A 60 -10.29 -3.96 19.55
N LEU A 61 -10.38 -5.23 19.93
CA LEU A 61 -10.64 -6.31 18.98
C LEU A 61 -11.99 -6.08 18.30
N ASN A 62 -12.01 -6.11 16.97
CA ASN A 62 -13.24 -6.21 16.22
C ASN A 62 -13.66 -7.70 16.19
N PRO A 63 -14.75 -8.10 16.86
CA PRO A 63 -15.05 -9.50 17.05
C PRO A 63 -15.44 -10.18 15.73
N ASP A 64 -14.74 -11.26 15.39
CA ASP A 64 -15.12 -12.19 14.33
C ASP A 64 -15.66 -13.47 14.98
N ARG A 65 -16.94 -13.81 14.71
CA ARG A 65 -17.56 -15.04 15.27
C ARG A 65 -17.09 -16.32 14.60
N THR A 66 -16.40 -16.22 13.47
CA THR A 66 -15.95 -17.38 12.68
C THR A 66 -14.55 -17.83 13.06
N ARG A 67 -13.80 -17.04 13.83
CA ARG A 67 -12.38 -17.25 14.12
C ARG A 67 -12.01 -16.82 15.54
N ALA A 68 -11.08 -17.54 16.15
CA ALA A 68 -10.47 -17.11 17.40
C ALA A 68 -9.37 -16.07 17.10
N CYS A 69 -9.49 -14.88 17.68
CA CYS A 69 -8.48 -13.83 17.60
C CYS A 69 -7.90 -13.54 18.99
N PRO A 70 -6.59 -13.21 19.08
CA PRO A 70 -6.01 -12.76 20.33
C PRO A 70 -6.75 -11.54 20.89
N ALA A 71 -6.95 -11.52 22.21
CA ALA A 71 -7.51 -10.35 22.88
C ALA A 71 -6.62 -9.12 22.61
N ALA A 72 -7.26 -7.96 22.47
CA ALA A 72 -6.50 -6.73 22.32
C ALA A 72 -5.71 -6.43 23.59
N ALA A 73 -4.51 -5.89 23.42
CA ALA A 73 -3.67 -5.46 24.54
C ALA A 73 -4.44 -4.46 25.41
N GLN A 74 -4.41 -4.67 26.72
CA GLN A 74 -5.10 -3.79 27.67
C GLN A 74 -4.29 -2.53 27.99
N GLU A 75 -2.99 -2.54 27.72
CA GLU A 75 -2.11 -1.39 27.91
C GLU A 75 -2.29 -0.36 26.80
N ASP A 76 -2.01 0.90 27.15
CA ASP A 76 -1.88 1.95 26.15
C ASP A 76 -0.74 1.63 25.19
N ARG A 77 -1.03 1.80 23.90
CA ARG A 77 -0.02 1.78 22.84
C ARG A 77 0.29 3.19 22.37
N THR A 78 1.37 3.33 21.61
CA THR A 78 1.86 4.64 21.21
C THR A 78 2.23 4.67 19.74
N ILE A 79 1.70 5.68 19.05
CA ILE A 79 2.12 6.07 17.71
C ILE A 79 2.92 7.36 17.82
N THR A 80 4.11 7.39 17.23
CA THR A 80 4.93 8.61 17.14
C THR A 80 5.03 9.03 15.69
N VAL A 81 4.71 10.30 15.42
CA VAL A 81 4.82 10.94 14.12
C VAL A 81 5.92 11.98 14.16
N ARG A 82 6.81 11.93 13.17
CA ARG A 82 7.89 12.90 13.00
C ARG A 82 8.19 13.10 11.53
N GLN A 83 8.09 14.34 11.06
CA GLN A 83 8.44 14.75 9.69
C GLN A 83 7.80 13.84 8.62
N GLY A 84 6.50 13.58 8.75
CA GLY A 84 5.74 12.79 7.79
C GLY A 84 5.96 11.28 7.88
N ARG A 85 6.60 10.79 8.95
CA ARG A 85 6.82 9.37 9.21
C ARG A 85 6.14 8.99 10.52
N ALA A 86 5.29 7.97 10.45
CA ALA A 86 4.65 7.38 11.62
C ALA A 86 5.34 6.08 12.01
N SER A 87 5.44 5.84 13.30
CA SER A 87 5.94 4.61 13.92
C SER A 87 4.98 4.17 15.00
N PHE A 88 4.57 2.91 14.98
CA PHE A 88 3.62 2.35 15.92
C PHE A 88 4.27 1.18 16.67
N LEU A 89 4.53 1.36 17.96
CA LEU A 89 5.02 0.29 18.84
C LEU A 89 3.84 -0.58 19.29
N ILE A 90 3.67 -1.72 18.62
CA ILE A 90 2.57 -2.67 18.86
C ILE A 90 2.84 -3.53 20.08
N GLU A 91 4.06 -4.03 20.21
CA GLU A 91 4.45 -4.90 21.32
C GLU A 91 5.76 -4.40 21.95
N PRO A 92 5.68 -3.69 23.10
CA PRO A 92 6.85 -3.11 23.75
C PRO A 92 7.89 -4.15 24.19
N ALA A 93 7.44 -5.33 24.62
CA ALA A 93 8.32 -6.39 25.13
C ALA A 93 9.33 -6.89 24.09
N VAL A 94 8.90 -7.01 22.83
CA VAL A 94 9.75 -7.48 21.71
C VAL A 94 10.10 -6.37 20.73
N ARG A 95 9.75 -5.11 21.06
CA ARG A 95 9.97 -3.93 20.21
C ARG A 95 9.39 -4.10 18.80
N HIS A 96 8.21 -4.70 18.69
CA HIS A 96 7.54 -4.86 17.40
C HIS A 96 6.99 -3.50 16.95
N VAL A 97 7.53 -2.97 15.84
CA VAL A 97 7.21 -1.63 15.33
C VAL A 97 6.72 -1.70 13.90
N LEU A 98 5.60 -1.05 13.63
CA LEU A 98 5.11 -0.78 12.28
C LEU A 98 5.52 0.62 11.86
N THR A 99 5.89 0.83 10.60
CA THR A 99 6.26 2.17 10.11
C THR A 99 5.56 2.50 8.80
N GLY A 100 5.32 3.80 8.57
CA GLY A 100 4.57 4.29 7.42
C GLY A 100 4.82 5.76 7.13
N ALA A 101 4.49 6.21 5.91
CA ALA A 101 4.46 7.62 5.58
C ALA A 101 3.07 8.19 5.88
N VAL A 102 3.03 9.42 6.39
CA VAL A 102 1.80 10.19 6.62
C VAL A 102 1.59 11.11 5.44
N GLY A 103 0.44 11.00 4.79
CA GLY A 103 0.03 11.87 3.69
C GLY A 103 -0.28 13.29 4.17
N ALA A 104 -0.37 14.23 3.23
CA ALA A 104 -0.73 15.62 3.54
C ALA A 104 -2.14 15.74 4.15
N SER A 105 -3.04 14.81 3.83
CA SER A 105 -4.37 14.67 4.41
C SER A 105 -4.40 13.96 5.78
N GLY A 106 -3.25 13.50 6.28
CA GLY A 106 -3.15 12.76 7.54
C GLY A 106 -3.45 11.27 7.41
N ASP A 107 -3.76 10.77 6.21
CA ASP A 107 -3.87 9.34 5.94
C ASP A 107 -2.52 8.64 6.13
N VAL A 108 -2.55 7.43 6.65
CA VAL A 108 -1.34 6.65 6.91
C VAL A 108 -1.61 5.17 6.73
N ARG A 109 -0.62 4.48 6.18
CA ARG A 109 -0.51 3.02 6.25
C ARG A 109 0.85 2.65 6.81
N MET A 110 0.85 2.12 8.03
CA MET A 110 2.03 1.54 8.68
C MET A 110 1.98 0.04 8.50
N SER A 111 3.11 -0.59 8.18
CA SER A 111 3.19 -2.05 8.10
C SER A 111 4.45 -2.57 8.76
N ASP A 112 4.43 -3.85 9.11
CA ASP A 112 5.64 -4.56 9.49
C ASP A 112 6.57 -4.70 8.28
N SER A 113 7.88 -4.74 8.56
CA SER A 113 8.90 -4.84 7.51
C SER A 113 9.04 -6.25 6.91
N LEU A 114 8.70 -7.27 7.70
CA LEU A 114 8.80 -8.69 7.34
C LEU A 114 7.45 -9.26 6.91
N ASP A 115 6.35 -8.77 7.49
CA ASP A 115 5.00 -9.24 7.18
C ASP A 115 4.01 -8.09 6.86
N ARG A 116 3.75 -7.89 5.57
CA ARG A 116 2.81 -6.86 5.10
C ARG A 116 1.34 -7.14 5.45
N THR A 117 1.02 -8.34 5.92
CA THR A 117 -0.32 -8.66 6.43
C THR A 117 -0.56 -8.09 7.83
N ILE A 118 0.51 -7.71 8.53
CA ILE A 118 0.46 -6.95 9.78
C ILE A 118 0.59 -5.46 9.46
N ALA A 119 -0.53 -4.75 9.53
CA ALA A 119 -0.58 -3.36 9.11
C ALA A 119 -1.60 -2.55 9.91
N THR A 120 -1.32 -1.28 10.12
CA THR A 120 -2.25 -0.31 10.68
C THR A 120 -2.53 0.77 9.65
N THR A 121 -3.79 0.95 9.29
CA THR A 121 -4.26 2.00 8.40
C THR A 121 -5.17 2.95 9.16
N GLY A 122 -5.06 4.25 8.90
CA GLY A 122 -5.92 5.22 9.58
C GLY A 122 -5.67 6.64 9.12
N ILE A 123 -6.19 7.58 9.90
CA ILE A 123 -6.10 9.02 9.66
C ILE A 123 -5.74 9.75 10.95
N PHE A 124 -4.85 10.74 10.83
CA PHE A 124 -4.60 11.75 11.85
C PHE A 124 -5.45 12.99 11.56
N ALA A 125 -6.29 13.39 12.52
CA ALA A 125 -7.09 14.61 12.43
C ALA A 125 -7.49 15.07 13.84
N ASN A 126 -7.53 16.39 14.07
CA ASN A 126 -8.01 17.00 15.31
C ASN A 126 -7.35 16.40 16.57
N ASP A 127 -6.01 16.32 16.58
CA ASP A 127 -5.21 15.72 17.66
C ASP A 127 -5.59 14.28 18.01
N ARG A 128 -6.17 13.55 17.05
CA ARG A 128 -6.56 12.16 17.19
C ARG A 128 -6.02 11.31 16.04
N PHE A 129 -5.68 10.07 16.34
CA PHE A 129 -5.54 9.01 15.36
C PHE A 129 -6.73 8.06 15.46
N GLN A 130 -7.35 7.77 14.32
CA GLN A 130 -8.38 6.75 14.20
C GLN A 130 -8.04 5.82 13.05
N GLY A 131 -8.09 4.52 13.30
CA GLY A 131 -7.77 3.53 12.28
C GLY A 131 -8.12 2.11 12.65
N GLU A 132 -7.61 1.20 11.83
CA GLU A 132 -7.70 -0.24 11.98
C GLU A 132 -6.29 -0.82 11.95
N HIS A 133 -6.00 -1.69 12.91
CA HIS A 133 -4.83 -2.55 12.89
C HIS A 133 -5.25 -3.97 12.51
N ARG A 134 -4.52 -4.56 11.58
CA ARG A 134 -4.69 -5.95 11.16
C ARG A 134 -3.48 -6.76 11.59
N ASN A 135 -3.76 -7.94 12.12
CA ASN A 135 -2.77 -8.98 12.36
C ASN A 135 -3.27 -10.26 11.69
N GLY A 136 -2.78 -10.50 10.46
CA GLY A 136 -3.31 -11.54 9.57
C GLY A 136 -4.79 -11.33 9.26
N LEU A 137 -5.63 -12.25 9.73
CA LEU A 137 -7.09 -12.21 9.52
C LEU A 137 -7.84 -11.46 10.63
N CYS A 138 -7.18 -11.14 11.74
CA CYS A 138 -7.78 -10.42 12.86
C CYS A 138 -7.69 -8.91 12.63
N SER A 139 -8.75 -8.18 13.00
CA SER A 139 -8.81 -6.72 12.92
C SER A 139 -9.11 -6.09 14.27
N TYR A 140 -8.52 -4.93 14.51
CA TYR A 140 -8.58 -4.20 15.77
C TYR A 140 -8.81 -2.73 15.47
N THR A 141 -9.82 -2.12 16.08
CA THR A 141 -10.01 -0.67 16.04
C THR A 141 -8.93 0.00 16.88
N VAL A 142 -8.31 1.06 16.35
CA VAL A 142 -7.30 1.86 17.02
C VAL A 142 -7.82 3.28 17.20
N LEU A 143 -7.87 3.73 18.44
CA LEU A 143 -8.26 5.10 18.79
C LEU A 143 -7.23 5.67 19.76
N MET A 144 -6.57 6.75 19.36
CA MET A 144 -5.53 7.40 20.15
C MET A 144 -5.66 8.91 20.11
N ASN A 145 -5.32 9.56 21.20
CA ASN A 145 -5.27 11.02 21.30
C ASN A 145 -3.82 11.48 21.41
N LYS A 146 -3.52 12.66 20.89
CA LYS A 146 -2.21 13.30 21.02
C LYS A 146 -1.91 13.56 22.49
N ARG A 147 -0.67 13.28 22.92
CA ARG A 147 -0.17 13.51 24.27
C ARG A 147 0.60 14.82 24.31
N GLY A 148 0.27 15.69 25.28
CA GLY A 148 1.03 16.91 25.58
C GLY A 148 0.84 18.05 24.57
N GLY A 149 -0.41 18.40 24.26
CA GLY A 149 -0.74 19.61 23.50
C GLY A 149 -0.48 20.89 24.28
#